data_AF-A0A3D2F085-F1
#
_entry.id   AF-A0A3D2F085-F1
#
_cell.length_a   1.000
_cell.length_b   1.000
_cell.length_c   1.000
_cell.angle_alpha   90.00
_cell.angle_beta   90.00
_cell.angle_gamma   90.00
#
_symmetry.space_group_name_H-M   'P 1'
#
loop_
_entity.id
_entity.type
_entity.pdbx_description
1 polymer ?
#
loop_
_entity_poly.entity_id
_entity_poly.type
_entity_poly.pdbx_seq_one_letter_code
_entity_poly.pdbx_strand_id
1 'polypeptide(L)'
;MTIQEASSQADWDSFLASQPYSPFLQSWTMGEVYRDIGEEPVRLEMRENDQLVGICQAIIVPARRGKHLAVPYGPVVSTVNNSQLTINLLVDELKKVAKDNGCTFIRLSPFWPKDNSITIPNTKHSPLHLLAEHIWYLPLITSNTIEGEHSSPLL
;
A
#
# COMPACT_ATOMS: atom_id res chain seq x y z
N MET A 1 -1.00 -5.51 -18.03
CA MET A 1 -0.56 -5.28 -16.64
C MET A 1 0.33 -6.43 -16.22
N THR A 2 1.47 -6.14 -15.63
CA THR A 2 2.45 -7.12 -15.15
C THR A 2 2.72 -6.88 -13.67
N ILE A 3 2.97 -7.96 -12.94
CA ILE A 3 3.41 -7.93 -11.54
C ILE A 3 4.73 -8.65 -11.48
N GLN A 4 5.73 -8.01 -10.88
CA GLN A 4 7.09 -8.52 -10.82
C GLN A 4 7.77 -8.04 -9.54
N GLU A 5 8.91 -8.65 -9.22
CA GLU A 5 9.76 -8.17 -8.15
C GLU A 5 10.31 -6.78 -8.50
N ALA A 6 10.31 -5.87 -7.53
CA ALA A 6 10.84 -4.53 -7.72
C ALA A 6 12.37 -4.54 -7.79
N SER A 7 12.92 -3.84 -8.78
CA SER A 7 14.36 -3.78 -9.05
C SER A 7 14.98 -2.39 -8.88
N SER A 8 14.15 -1.34 -8.79
CA SER A 8 14.58 0.07 -8.67
C SER A 8 14.00 0.71 -7.42
N GLN A 9 14.87 1.03 -6.45
CA GLN A 9 14.49 1.85 -5.30
C GLN A 9 14.02 3.24 -5.74
N ALA A 10 14.68 3.84 -6.74
CA ALA A 10 14.37 5.18 -7.20
C ALA A 10 12.94 5.26 -7.77
N ASP A 11 12.52 4.28 -8.56
CA ASP A 11 11.16 4.19 -9.12
C ASP A 11 10.13 4.01 -8.00
N TRP A 12 10.44 3.12 -7.05
CA TRP A 12 9.59 2.81 -5.91
C TRP A 12 9.34 4.04 -5.03
N ASP A 13 10.41 4.73 -4.63
CA ASP A 13 10.35 5.89 -3.76
C ASP A 13 9.68 7.07 -4.49
N SER A 14 9.93 7.24 -5.80
CA SER A 14 9.25 8.25 -6.62
C SER A 14 7.75 7.98 -6.72
N PHE A 15 7.35 6.72 -6.93
CA PHE A 15 5.95 6.32 -6.96
C PHE A 15 5.28 6.57 -5.61
N LEU A 16 5.86 6.10 -4.52
CA LEU A 16 5.31 6.27 -3.17
C LEU A 16 5.14 7.76 -2.80
N ALA A 17 6.12 8.60 -3.14
CA ALA A 17 6.09 10.04 -2.88
C ALA A 17 5.04 10.79 -3.72
N SER A 18 4.65 10.26 -4.88
CA SER A 18 3.60 10.83 -5.73
C SER A 18 2.17 10.51 -5.28
N GLN A 19 2.00 9.62 -4.30
CA GLN A 19 0.68 9.26 -3.80
C GLN A 19 0.15 10.30 -2.82
N PRO A 20 -1.19 10.46 -2.69
CA PRO A 20 -1.79 11.37 -1.71
C PRO A 20 -1.36 11.08 -0.26
N TYR A 21 -1.15 9.80 0.03
CA TYR A 21 -0.57 9.32 1.27
C TYR A 21 0.60 8.41 0.96
N SER A 22 1.71 8.59 1.68
CA SER A 22 2.95 7.84 1.49
C SER A 22 3.29 7.07 2.77
N PRO A 23 2.67 5.91 3.03
CA PRO A 23 2.90 5.19 4.27
C PRO A 23 4.36 4.72 4.39
N PHE A 24 5.03 5.14 5.45
CA PHE A 24 6.44 4.80 5.67
C PHE A 24 6.71 3.30 5.71
N LEU A 25 5.74 2.48 6.16
CA LEU A 25 5.84 1.01 6.18
C LEU A 25 5.91 0.37 4.78
N GLN A 26 5.56 1.14 3.73
CA GLN A 26 5.70 0.75 2.32
C GLN A 26 6.94 1.38 1.67
N SER A 27 7.77 2.13 2.39
CA SER A 27 9.02 2.68 1.84
C SER A 27 10.09 1.61 1.67
N TRP A 28 10.98 1.80 0.69
CA TRP A 28 12.10 0.90 0.47
C TRP A 28 12.99 0.81 1.70
N THR A 29 13.31 1.96 2.30
CA THR A 29 14.11 2.09 3.52
C THR A 29 13.57 1.26 4.66
N MET A 30 12.25 1.26 4.89
CA MET A 30 11.68 0.43 5.95
C MET A 30 11.85 -1.07 5.67
N GLY A 31 11.80 -1.48 4.40
CA GLY A 31 12.10 -2.87 4.04
C GLY A 31 13.56 -3.25 4.36
N GLU A 32 14.51 -2.32 4.22
CA GLU A 32 15.90 -2.57 4.62
C GLU A 32 16.04 -2.69 6.15
N VAL A 33 15.27 -1.91 6.91
CA VAL A 33 15.21 -2.08 8.38
C VAL A 33 14.69 -3.47 8.76
N TYR A 34 13.66 -3.98 8.07
CA TYR A 34 13.19 -5.36 8.28
C TYR A 34 14.25 -6.41 7.92
N ARG A 35 14.94 -6.22 6.79
CA ARG A 35 16.05 -7.08 6.36
C ARG A 35 17.13 -7.16 7.42
N ASP A 36 17.53 -6.03 8.02
CA ASP A 36 18.56 -5.94 9.05
C ASP A 36 18.23 -6.74 10.33
N ILE A 37 16.95 -6.92 10.63
CA ILE A 37 16.48 -7.75 11.75
C ILE A 37 16.15 -9.20 11.35
N GLY A 38 16.50 -9.61 10.13
CA GLY A 38 16.29 -10.96 9.61
C GLY A 38 14.90 -11.23 9.06
N GLU A 39 14.10 -10.19 8.81
CA GLU A 39 12.79 -10.27 8.18
C GLU A 39 12.88 -9.83 6.72
N GLU A 40 13.11 -10.77 5.82
CA GLU A 40 13.30 -10.48 4.39
C GLU A 40 12.03 -9.83 3.77
N PRO A 41 12.14 -8.62 3.20
CA PRO A 41 11.01 -7.96 2.55
C PRO A 41 10.76 -8.56 1.17
N VAL A 42 9.51 -8.90 0.88
CA VAL A 42 9.02 -9.16 -0.47
C VAL A 42 8.56 -7.82 -1.05
N ARG A 43 9.12 -7.43 -2.20
CA ARG A 43 8.78 -6.18 -2.88
C ARG A 43 8.20 -6.48 -4.26
N LEU A 44 6.91 -6.23 -4.43
CA LEU A 44 6.22 -6.39 -5.71
C LEU A 44 5.86 -5.02 -6.28
N GLU A 45 6.11 -4.83 -7.56
CA GLU A 45 5.64 -3.69 -8.34
C GLU A 45 4.61 -4.12 -9.38
N MET A 46 3.64 -3.25 -9.66
CA MET A 46 2.61 -3.45 -10.66
C MET A 46 2.82 -2.43 -11.79
N ARG A 47 3.00 -2.91 -13.02
CA ARG A 47 3.21 -2.06 -14.19
C ARG A 47 2.10 -2.21 -15.23
N GLU A 48 1.70 -1.09 -15.83
CA GLU A 48 0.81 -1.02 -16.99
C GLU A 48 1.51 -0.21 -18.08
N ASN A 49 1.77 -0.83 -19.25
CA ASN A 49 2.53 -0.20 -20.34
C ASN A 49 3.85 0.43 -19.88
N ASP A 50 4.60 -0.31 -19.05
CA ASP A 50 5.86 0.09 -18.41
C ASP A 50 5.75 1.19 -17.34
N GLN A 51 4.56 1.76 -17.12
CA GLN A 51 4.31 2.72 -16.05
C GLN A 51 4.02 2.00 -14.74
N LEU A 52 4.67 2.43 -13.66
CA LEU A 52 4.43 1.95 -12.31
C LEU A 52 3.07 2.47 -11.82
N VAL A 53 2.13 1.55 -11.60
CA VAL A 53 0.75 1.85 -11.15
C VAL A 53 0.46 1.39 -9.73
N GLY A 54 1.39 0.65 -9.12
CA GLY A 54 1.29 0.22 -7.73
C GLY A 54 2.58 -0.37 -7.21
N ILE A 55 2.71 -0.38 -5.89
CA ILE A 55 3.77 -1.06 -5.14
C ILE A 55 3.17 -1.83 -3.94
N CYS A 56 3.85 -2.89 -3.52
CA CYS A 56 3.46 -3.70 -2.38
C CYS A 56 4.70 -4.27 -1.67
N GLN A 57 5.01 -3.73 -0.50
CA GLN A 57 6.00 -4.29 0.41
C GLN A 57 5.30 -5.21 1.41
N ALA A 58 5.74 -6.47 1.44
CA ALA A 58 5.23 -7.50 2.34
C ALA A 58 6.37 -8.11 3.15
N ILE A 59 6.10 -8.52 4.39
CA ILE A 59 7.08 -9.11 5.30
C ILE A 59 6.64 -10.52 5.68
N ILE A 60 7.56 -11.47 5.65
CA ILE A 60 7.30 -12.84 6.12
C ILE A 60 7.50 -12.87 7.63
N VAL A 61 6.41 -12.92 8.37
CA VAL A 61 6.43 -12.84 9.83
C VAL A 61 6.37 -14.24 10.43
N PRO A 62 7.41 -14.71 11.15
CA PRO A 62 7.35 -15.95 11.90
C PRO A 62 6.39 -15.80 13.08
N ALA A 63 5.45 -16.74 13.24
CA ALA A 63 4.56 -16.79 14.39
C ALA A 63 4.50 -18.20 15.00
N ARG A 64 4.07 -18.28 16.26
CA ARG A 64 4.00 -19.53 17.04
C ARG A 64 3.22 -20.66 16.36
N ARG A 65 2.27 -20.33 15.47
CA ARG A 65 1.36 -21.28 14.79
C ARG A 65 1.57 -21.33 13.27
N GLY A 66 2.75 -20.96 12.79
CA GLY A 66 3.08 -20.90 11.36
C GLY A 66 3.39 -19.47 10.91
N LYS A 67 4.06 -19.35 9.77
CA LYS A 67 4.42 -18.06 9.18
C LYS A 67 3.18 -17.40 8.57
N HIS A 68 3.21 -16.08 8.44
CA HIS A 68 2.22 -15.36 7.65
C HIS A 68 2.88 -14.23 6.86
N LEU A 69 2.25 -13.85 5.75
CA LEU A 69 2.70 -12.73 4.94
C LEU A 69 1.94 -11.47 5.39
N ALA A 70 2.64 -10.46 5.91
CA ALA A 70 2.04 -9.22 6.37
C ALA A 70 2.31 -8.09 5.36
N VAL A 71 1.28 -7.31 5.02
CA VAL A 71 1.38 -6.13 4.13
C VAL A 71 0.94 -4.90 4.91
N PRO A 72 1.86 -4.29 5.69
CA PRO A 72 1.53 -3.18 6.57
C PRO A 72 1.31 -1.87 5.79
N TYR A 73 0.16 -1.22 5.98
CA TYR A 73 -0.23 0.00 5.25
C TYR A 73 -0.21 -0.10 3.71
N GLY A 74 -0.18 -1.32 3.18
CA GLY A 74 -0.21 -1.59 1.75
C GLY A 74 -1.37 -2.52 1.35
N PRO A 75 -1.54 -2.75 0.05
CA PRO A 75 -0.71 -2.20 -1.03
C PRO A 75 -1.01 -0.73 -1.33
N VAL A 76 -0.08 -0.09 -2.05
CA VAL A 76 -0.22 1.30 -2.51
C VAL A 76 -0.47 1.27 -4.01
N VAL A 77 -1.63 1.75 -4.44
CA VAL A 77 -2.04 1.71 -5.86
C VAL A 77 -2.50 3.10 -6.30
N SER A 78 -2.17 3.46 -7.54
CA SER A 78 -2.67 4.68 -8.16
C SER A 78 -4.19 4.59 -8.31
N THR A 79 -4.87 5.70 -8.02
CA THR A 79 -6.33 5.83 -8.16
C THR A 79 -6.79 6.11 -9.59
N VAL A 80 -5.84 6.36 -10.51
CA VAL A 80 -6.14 6.84 -11.87
C VAL A 80 -6.47 5.68 -12.82
N ASN A 81 -5.89 4.49 -12.62
CA ASN A 81 -5.92 3.40 -13.59
C ASN A 81 -6.38 2.07 -12.96
N ASN A 82 -7.47 1.49 -13.47
CA ASN A 82 -7.90 0.08 -13.28
C ASN A 82 -7.55 -0.54 -11.91
N SER A 83 -7.75 0.20 -10.82
CA SER A 83 -7.16 -0.14 -9.52
C SER A 83 -7.71 -1.47 -8.99
N GLN A 84 -8.97 -1.82 -9.30
CA GLN A 84 -9.56 -3.10 -8.91
C GLN A 84 -8.91 -4.30 -9.60
N LEU A 85 -8.61 -4.21 -10.90
CA LEU A 85 -7.91 -5.27 -11.62
C LEU A 85 -6.50 -5.46 -11.07
N THR A 86 -5.81 -4.34 -10.81
CA THR A 86 -4.48 -4.31 -10.21
C THR A 86 -4.45 -5.07 -8.88
N ILE A 87 -5.41 -4.78 -8.00
CA ILE A 87 -5.52 -5.46 -6.69
C ILE A 87 -5.85 -6.95 -6.85
N ASN A 88 -6.72 -7.33 -7.78
CA ASN A 88 -7.04 -8.74 -8.00
C ASN A 88 -5.81 -9.54 -8.41
N LEU A 89 -5.04 -9.03 -9.38
CA LEU A 89 -3.81 -9.67 -9.84
C LEU A 89 -2.75 -9.72 -8.73
N LEU A 90 -2.62 -8.63 -7.96
CA LEU A 90 -1.68 -8.58 -6.84
C LEU A 90 -2.01 -9.60 -5.77
N VAL A 91 -3.29 -9.76 -5.41
CA VAL A 91 -3.73 -10.76 -4.43
C VAL A 91 -3.37 -12.16 -4.90
N ASP A 92 -3.51 -12.45 -6.18
CA ASP A 92 -3.13 -13.76 -6.73
C ASP A 92 -1.62 -13.97 -6.71
N GLU A 93 -0.81 -12.94 -6.95
CA GLU A 93 0.64 -13.02 -6.82
C GLU A 93 1.09 -13.20 -5.37
N LEU A 94 0.51 -12.44 -4.43
CA LEU A 94 0.78 -12.60 -2.99
C LEU A 94 0.41 -13.99 -2.48
N LYS A 95 -0.62 -14.64 -3.04
CA LYS A 95 -0.95 -16.05 -2.72
C LYS A 95 0.15 -17.01 -3.17
N LYS A 96 0.81 -16.76 -4.31
CA LYS A 96 1.94 -17.60 -4.75
C LYS A 96 3.12 -17.41 -3.80
N VAL A 97 3.53 -16.16 -3.58
CA VAL A 97 4.60 -15.81 -2.63
C VAL A 97 4.35 -16.42 -1.25
N ALA A 98 3.13 -16.32 -0.73
CA ALA A 98 2.77 -16.88 0.56
C ALA A 98 2.91 -18.41 0.57
N LYS A 99 2.46 -19.11 -0.47
CA LYS A 99 2.60 -20.57 -0.57
C LYS A 99 4.06 -21.00 -0.64
N ASP A 100 4.86 -20.33 -1.46
CA ASP A 100 6.28 -20.65 -1.65
C ASP A 100 7.09 -20.45 -0.36
N ASN A 101 6.66 -19.51 0.49
CA ASN A 101 7.28 -19.24 1.78
C ASN A 101 6.66 -20.00 2.97
N GLY A 102 5.68 -20.90 2.72
CA GLY A 102 5.01 -21.68 3.75
C GLY A 102 4.16 -20.84 4.71
N CYS A 103 3.63 -19.71 4.25
CA CYS A 103 2.73 -18.86 5.00
C CYS A 103 1.30 -19.44 5.03
N THR A 104 0.68 -19.46 6.20
CA THR A 104 -0.67 -20.01 6.39
C THR A 104 -1.77 -19.03 5.99
N PHE A 105 -1.49 -17.72 6.05
CA PHE A 105 -2.40 -16.66 5.64
C PHE A 105 -1.64 -15.41 5.20
N ILE A 106 -2.36 -14.51 4.54
CA ILE A 106 -1.91 -13.17 4.17
C ILE A 106 -2.71 -12.18 5.01
N ARG A 107 -2.04 -11.19 5.56
CA ARG A 107 -2.64 -10.10 6.32
C ARG A 107 -2.39 -8.78 5.62
N LEU A 108 -3.46 -8.22 5.08
CA LEU A 108 -3.45 -6.93 4.39
C LEU A 108 -3.97 -5.86 5.35
N SER A 109 -3.34 -4.69 5.37
CA SER A 109 -3.79 -3.56 6.19
C SER A 109 -3.63 -2.28 5.40
N PRO A 110 -4.37 -2.11 4.28
CA PRO A 110 -4.18 -1.00 3.37
C PRO A 110 -4.47 0.34 4.04
N PHE A 111 -3.66 1.35 3.73
CA PHE A 111 -3.86 2.72 4.19
C PHE A 111 -4.73 3.50 3.22
N TRP A 112 -5.99 3.09 3.09
CA TRP A 112 -6.96 3.69 2.17
C TRP A 112 -8.04 4.45 2.92
N PRO A 113 -8.51 5.58 2.36
CA PRO A 113 -9.72 6.25 2.84
C PRO A 113 -10.94 5.31 2.84
N LYS A 114 -11.86 5.55 3.78
CA LYS A 114 -13.05 4.70 3.97
C LYS A 114 -14.03 4.73 2.78
N ASP A 115 -14.02 5.82 2.02
CA ASP A 115 -14.80 6.05 0.80
C ASP A 115 -14.16 5.42 -0.46
N ASN A 116 -13.06 4.68 -0.32
CA ASN A 116 -12.45 3.98 -1.44
C ASN A 116 -13.35 2.85 -1.96
N SER A 117 -13.58 2.81 -3.28
CA SER A 117 -14.39 1.79 -3.95
C SER A 117 -13.65 0.46 -4.20
N ILE A 118 -12.34 0.42 -3.95
CA ILE A 118 -11.50 -0.76 -4.16
C ILE A 118 -11.81 -1.81 -3.10
N THR A 119 -12.06 -3.04 -3.54
CA THR A 119 -12.29 -4.19 -2.67
C THR A 119 -11.19 -5.22 -2.84
N ILE A 120 -10.86 -5.93 -1.76
CA ILE A 120 -9.88 -7.02 -1.84
C ILE A 120 -10.66 -8.35 -1.86
N PRO A 121 -10.59 -9.12 -2.97
CA PRO A 121 -11.41 -10.32 -3.13
C PRO A 121 -11.03 -11.42 -2.14
N ASN A 122 -12.02 -12.21 -1.71
CA ASN A 122 -11.83 -13.38 -0.84
C ASN A 122 -11.13 -13.07 0.49
N THR A 123 -11.39 -11.90 1.07
CA THR A 123 -10.83 -11.50 2.37
C THR A 123 -11.87 -11.55 3.49
N LYS A 124 -11.38 -11.65 4.71
CA LYS A 124 -12.19 -11.54 5.94
C LYS A 124 -11.55 -10.49 6.83
N HIS A 125 -12.37 -9.63 7.44
CA HIS A 125 -11.88 -8.65 8.41
C HIS A 125 -11.17 -9.35 9.58
N SER A 126 -10.02 -8.80 9.97
CA SER A 126 -9.28 -9.28 11.14
C SER A 126 -9.99 -8.84 12.43
N PRO A 127 -10.10 -9.69 13.45
CA PRO A 127 -10.72 -9.32 14.73
C PRO A 127 -9.85 -8.39 15.58
N LEU A 128 -8.57 -8.26 15.25
CA LEU A 128 -7.61 -7.39 15.93
C LEU A 128 -6.91 -6.55 14.88
N HIS A 129 -6.73 -5.25 15.13
CA HIS A 129 -5.96 -4.37 14.25
C HIS A 129 -4.51 -4.28 14.75
N LEU A 130 -3.54 -4.53 13.87
CA LEU A 130 -2.11 -4.37 14.20
C LEU A 130 -1.65 -2.92 14.06
N LEU A 131 -2.36 -2.14 13.24
CA LEU A 131 -2.04 -0.77 12.89
C LEU A 131 -3.19 0.13 13.31
N ALA A 132 -2.90 1.41 13.48
CA ALA A 132 -3.92 2.41 13.82
C ALA A 132 -4.93 2.54 12.67
N GLU A 133 -6.22 2.44 13.00
CA GLU A 133 -7.34 2.67 12.06
C GLU A 133 -7.83 4.11 12.07
N HIS A 134 -7.71 4.79 13.22
CA HIS A 134 -8.13 6.17 13.40
C HIS A 134 -6.89 7.02 13.65
N ILE A 135 -6.58 7.90 12.70
CA ILE A 135 -5.43 8.79 12.77
C ILE A 135 -5.93 10.23 12.75
N TRP A 136 -5.47 11.01 13.73
CA TRP A 136 -5.67 12.45 13.74
C TRP A 136 -4.62 13.07 12.83
N TYR A 137 -5.04 13.46 11.63
CA TYR A 137 -4.18 14.11 10.65
C TYR A 137 -4.35 15.62 10.77
N LEU A 138 -3.28 16.32 11.16
CA LEU A 138 -3.24 17.78 11.18
C LEU A 138 -2.43 18.26 9.95
N PRO A 139 -3.07 18.81 8.92
CA PRO A 139 -2.35 19.40 7.80
C PRO A 139 -1.52 20.60 8.29
N LEU A 140 -0.21 20.55 8.08
CA LEU A 140 0.71 21.64 8.46
C LEU A 140 0.71 22.77 7.44
N ILE A 141 0.26 22.50 6.21
CA ILE A 141 0.11 23.46 5.12
C ILE A 141 -1.35 23.38 4.68
N THR A 142 -2.05 24.50 4.75
CA THR A 142 -3.34 24.67 4.09
C THR A 142 -3.05 25.13 2.67
N SER A 143 -3.50 24.40 1.66
CA SER A 143 -3.53 24.94 0.31
C SER A 143 -4.46 26.16 0.36
N ASN A 144 -3.90 27.37 0.28
CA ASN A 144 -4.69 28.57 0.04
C ASN A 144 -5.28 28.47 -1.36
N THR A 145 -6.37 27.73 -1.50
CA THR A 145 -7.29 27.96 -2.61
C THR A 145 -7.89 29.33 -2.32
N ILE A 146 -7.38 30.35 -3.00
CA ILE A 146 -8.06 31.63 -3.11
C ILE A 146 -9.35 31.30 -3.87
N GLU A 147 -10.42 30.97 -3.14
CA GLU A 147 -11.77 31.11 -3.66
C GLU A 147 -11.93 32.59 -3.94
N GLY A 148 -12.02 32.93 -5.23
CA GLY A 148 -12.15 34.30 -5.69
C GLY A 148 -13.37 34.95 -5.05
N GLU A 149 -13.10 35.93 -4.18
CA GLU A 149 -14.02 37.02 -3.90
C GLU A 149 -14.27 37.79 -5.21
N HIS A 150 -15.36 37.47 -5.90
CA HIS A 150 -16.13 38.37 -6.74
C HIS A 150 -17.58 37.85 -6.68
N SER A 151 -18.59 38.52 -6.15
CA SER A 151 -18.86 39.97 -6.13
C SER A 151 -19.90 40.35 -5.06
N SER A 152 -19.51 41.34 -4.25
CA SER A 152 -20.22 42.39 -3.45
C SER A 152 -21.68 42.78 -3.78
N PRO A 153 -22.34 43.71 -3.04
CA PRO A 153 -22.27 44.09 -1.61
C PRO A 153 -23.69 44.27 -0.96
N LEU A 154 -23.69 44.58 0.34
CA LEU A 154 -24.76 45.15 1.18
C LEU A 154 -25.99 45.77 0.47
N LEU A 155 -27.18 45.20 0.71
CA LEU A 155 -28.34 45.79 1.41
C LEU A 155 -29.47 44.76 1.55
#